data_AF-A0A1H8I4G6-F1
#
_entry.id   AF-A0A1H8I4G6-F1
#
_cell.length_a   1.000
_cell.length_b   1.000
_cell.length_c   1.000
_cell.angle_alpha   90.00
_cell.angle_beta   90.00
_cell.angle_gamma   90.00
#
_symmetry.space_group_name_H-M   'P 1'
#
loop_
_entity.id
_entity.type
_entity.pdbx_description
1 polymer ?
#
loop_
_entity_poly.entity_id
_entity_poly.type
_entity_poly.pdbx_seq_one_letter_code
_entity_poly.pdbx_strand_id
1 'polypeptide(L)'
;MYFSVSDHVPGGVHEVVRDRAAMGALLDRFGARDADAARAIGAATRAADFSRSVVVVWADVTGCSAATSVVLQVAGDRLQLAVTRPEPPPECFAPDRMTAVFEVPRGQVPGAPEFRLVGQR
;
A
#
# COMPACT_ATOMS: atom_id res chain seq x y z
N MET A 1 9.87 -3.32 3.76
CA MET A 1 8.43 -3.01 3.82
C MET A 1 8.27 -1.66 4.50
N TYR A 2 7.39 -0.80 4.00
CA TYR A 2 6.96 0.44 4.64
C TYR A 2 5.45 0.39 4.91
N PHE A 3 5.03 0.93 6.04
CA PHE A 3 3.64 1.03 6.44
C PHE A 3 3.42 2.31 7.24
N SER A 4 2.32 3.00 6.97
CA SER A 4 1.87 4.18 7.70
C SER A 4 0.36 4.27 7.73
N VAL A 5 -0.15 4.92 8.77
CA VAL A 5 -1.54 5.36 8.90
C VAL A 5 -1.55 6.88 8.95
N SER A 6 -2.40 7.50 8.16
CA SER A 6 -2.62 8.94 8.18
C SER A 6 -4.03 9.29 7.69
N ASP A 7 -4.47 10.51 7.98
CA ASP A 7 -5.77 11.07 7.60
C ASP A 7 -5.80 11.66 6.17
N HIS A 8 -4.63 11.89 5.55
CA HIS A 8 -4.50 12.59 4.26
C HIS A 8 -4.23 11.69 3.05
N VAL A 9 -3.97 10.40 3.26
CA VAL A 9 -3.55 9.49 2.19
C VAL A 9 -4.63 9.31 1.10
N PRO A 10 -4.25 9.23 -0.19
CA PRO A 10 -5.20 8.85 -1.25
C PRO A 10 -5.79 7.46 -0.99
N GLY A 11 -7.12 7.34 -0.99
CA GLY A 11 -7.79 6.04 -0.94
C GLY A 11 -7.85 5.38 -2.33
N GLY A 12 -7.85 4.05 -2.38
CA GLY A 12 -8.11 3.26 -3.59
C GLY A 12 -6.93 3.20 -4.57
N VAL A 13 -5.68 3.31 -4.09
CA VAL A 13 -4.50 3.12 -4.95
C VAL A 13 -3.92 1.75 -4.70
N HIS A 14 -4.07 0.84 -5.66
CA HIS A 14 -3.49 -0.49 -5.61
C HIS A 14 -2.70 -0.74 -6.90
N GLU A 15 -1.38 -0.75 -6.82
CA GLU A 15 -0.52 -0.76 -8.01
C GLU A 15 0.69 -1.68 -7.84
N VAL A 16 1.03 -2.41 -8.91
CA VAL A 16 2.32 -3.10 -9.06
C VAL A 16 3.24 -2.23 -9.90
N VAL A 17 4.24 -1.65 -9.27
CA VAL A 17 5.27 -0.84 -9.89
C VAL A 17 6.44 -1.73 -10.30
N ARG A 18 6.66 -1.85 -11.61
CA ARG A 18 7.65 -2.79 -12.18
C ARG A 18 8.98 -2.15 -12.51
N ASP A 19 9.09 -0.83 -12.51
CA ASP A 19 10.32 -0.13 -12.83
C ASP A 19 10.40 1.26 -12.18
N ARG A 20 11.58 1.87 -12.30
CA ARG A 20 11.89 3.15 -11.68
C ARG A 20 11.09 4.32 -12.29
N ALA A 21 10.76 4.25 -13.58
CA ALA A 21 10.01 5.30 -14.26
C ALA A 21 8.55 5.31 -13.79
N ALA A 22 7.93 4.12 -13.70
CA ALA A 22 6.60 3.93 -13.14
C ALA A 22 6.55 4.36 -11.67
N MET A 23 7.61 4.12 -10.88
CA MET A 23 7.70 4.63 -9.51
C MET A 23 7.70 6.17 -9.49
N GLY A 24 8.49 6.82 -10.32
CA GLY A 24 8.49 8.29 -10.44
C GLY A 24 7.10 8.83 -10.76
N ALA A 25 6.43 8.27 -11.78
CA ALA A 25 5.08 8.67 -12.15
C ALA A 25 4.06 8.46 -11.02
N LEU A 26 4.16 7.37 -10.26
CA LEU A 26 3.31 7.13 -9.09
C LEU A 26 3.54 8.19 -8.01
N LEU A 27 4.81 8.50 -7.71
CA LEU A 27 5.18 9.50 -6.71
C LEU A 27 4.69 10.91 -7.09
N ASP A 28 4.73 11.27 -8.37
CA ASP A 28 4.19 12.55 -8.84
C ASP A 28 2.67 12.63 -8.66
N ARG A 29 1.94 11.55 -8.97
CA ARG A 29 0.48 11.46 -8.75
C ARG A 29 0.11 11.51 -7.27
N PHE A 30 0.87 10.81 -6.41
CA PHE A 30 0.67 10.89 -4.97
C PHE A 30 1.00 12.28 -4.44
N GLY A 31 2.12 12.86 -4.84
CA GLY A 31 2.61 14.15 -4.34
C GLY A 31 1.68 15.32 -4.64
N ALA A 32 0.91 15.24 -5.73
CA ALA A 32 -0.14 16.20 -6.04
C ALA A 32 -1.30 16.23 -5.01
N ARG A 33 -1.45 15.17 -4.21
CA ARG A 33 -2.51 15.02 -3.20
C ARG A 33 -1.97 14.92 -1.76
N ASP A 34 -0.82 14.29 -1.59
CA ASP A 34 -0.15 14.05 -0.31
C ASP A 34 1.37 13.98 -0.53
N ALA A 35 2.03 15.13 -0.36
CA ALA A 35 3.46 15.28 -0.57
C ALA A 35 4.31 14.54 0.49
N ASP A 36 3.78 14.36 1.70
CA ASP A 36 4.50 13.68 2.77
C ASP A 36 4.45 12.16 2.57
N ALA A 37 3.30 11.60 2.17
CA ALA A 37 3.21 10.21 1.77
C ALA A 37 4.10 9.92 0.56
N ALA A 38 4.10 10.77 -0.48
CA ALA A 38 4.99 10.61 -1.63
C ALA A 38 6.47 10.60 -1.22
N ARG A 39 6.89 11.52 -0.33
CA ARG A 39 8.27 11.56 0.18
C ARG A 39 8.63 10.29 0.95
N ALA A 40 7.72 9.81 1.79
CA ALA A 40 7.94 8.60 2.59
C ALA A 40 8.00 7.33 1.72
N ILE A 41 7.09 7.17 0.75
CA ILE A 41 7.10 6.07 -0.23
C ILE A 41 8.39 6.11 -1.05
N GLY A 42 8.78 7.29 -1.54
CA GLY A 42 10.00 7.47 -2.33
C GLY A 42 11.27 7.18 -1.53
N ALA A 43 11.30 7.52 -0.24
CA ALA A 43 12.40 7.14 0.64
C ALA A 43 12.45 5.62 0.87
N ALA A 44 11.31 4.99 1.15
CA ALA A 44 11.21 3.56 1.39
C ALA A 44 11.58 2.70 0.18
N THR A 45 11.31 3.19 -1.03
CA THR A 45 11.56 2.46 -2.29
C THR A 45 12.85 2.88 -2.99
N ARG A 46 13.63 3.79 -2.39
CA ARG A 46 14.83 4.35 -3.02
C ARG A 46 15.82 3.28 -3.44
N ALA A 47 15.99 2.25 -2.61
CA ALA A 47 16.93 1.15 -2.82
C ALA A 47 16.32 -0.09 -3.51
N ALA A 48 15.05 -0.04 -3.93
CA ALA A 48 14.38 -1.17 -4.57
C ALA A 48 15.11 -1.58 -5.85
N ASP A 49 15.47 -2.86 -5.95
CA ASP A 49 16.11 -3.42 -7.12
C ASP A 49 15.07 -3.93 -8.11
N PHE A 50 14.62 -3.02 -8.99
CA PHE A 50 13.61 -3.34 -9.99
C PHE A 50 14.05 -4.39 -11.02
N SER A 51 15.32 -4.81 -11.07
CA SER A 51 15.72 -5.92 -11.94
C SER A 51 15.27 -7.29 -11.40
N ARG A 52 15.15 -7.41 -10.07
CA ARG A 52 14.79 -8.67 -9.37
C ARG A 52 13.44 -8.60 -8.67
N SER A 53 13.00 -7.40 -8.30
CA SER A 53 11.80 -7.15 -7.54
C SER A 53 10.81 -6.26 -8.30
N VAL A 54 9.57 -6.28 -7.84
CA VAL A 54 8.57 -5.24 -8.10
C VAL A 54 8.19 -4.60 -6.77
N VAL A 55 7.64 -3.40 -6.84
CA VAL A 55 7.09 -2.74 -5.65
C VAL A 55 5.57 -2.79 -5.75
N VAL A 56 4.91 -3.31 -4.71
CA VAL A 56 3.46 -3.25 -4.56
C VAL A 56 3.13 -2.09 -3.64
N VAL A 57 2.36 -1.14 -4.15
CA VAL A 57 1.86 0.02 -3.38
C VAL A 57 0.38 -0.19 -3.12
N TRP A 58 -0.02 -0.01 -1.86
CA TRP A 58 -1.40 -0.10 -1.42
C TRP A 58 -1.73 1.10 -0.57
N ALA A 59 -2.71 1.91 -0.98
CA ALA A 59 -3.26 2.98 -0.19
C ALA A 59 -4.79 2.85 -0.15
N ASP A 60 -5.34 2.83 1.06
CA ASP A 60 -6.76 2.53 1.26
C ASP A 60 -7.32 3.15 2.54
N VAL A 61 -8.65 3.19 2.63
CA VAL A 61 -9.39 3.61 3.83
C VAL A 61 -9.56 2.39 4.74
N THR A 62 -9.14 2.48 6.00
CA THR A 62 -9.27 1.39 6.99
C THR A 62 -10.55 1.48 7.82
N GLY A 63 -11.39 2.50 7.54
CA GLY A 63 -12.62 2.76 8.26
C GLY A 63 -12.33 3.53 9.54
N CYS A 64 -13.06 3.26 10.60
CA CYS A 64 -13.01 4.05 11.85
C CYS A 64 -11.99 3.54 12.85
N SER A 65 -11.08 2.67 12.40
CA SER A 65 -10.05 2.07 13.23
C SER A 65 -8.76 2.04 12.44
N ALA A 66 -7.73 2.65 13.03
CA ALA A 66 -6.38 2.67 12.49
C ALA A 66 -5.83 1.25 12.37
N ALA A 67 -5.32 0.91 11.19
CA ALA A 67 -4.56 -0.32 11.01
C ALA A 67 -3.32 -0.32 11.92
N THR A 68 -3.08 -1.43 12.60
CA THR A 68 -1.88 -1.60 13.45
C THR A 68 -0.81 -2.41 12.74
N SER A 69 -1.20 -3.26 11.79
CA SER A 69 -0.27 -4.00 10.96
C SER A 69 -0.92 -4.38 9.63
N VAL A 70 -0.07 -4.66 8.65
CA VAL A 70 -0.47 -5.13 7.33
C VAL A 70 0.49 -6.21 6.84
N VAL A 71 -0.04 -7.20 6.15
CA VAL A 71 0.75 -8.29 5.55
C VAL A 71 0.26 -8.51 4.12
N LEU A 72 1.19 -8.45 3.17
CA LEU A 72 0.88 -8.80 1.78
C LEU A 72 1.03 -10.31 1.58
N GLN A 73 -0.02 -10.94 1.06
CA GLN A 73 -0.05 -12.35 0.70
C GLN A 73 -0.27 -12.50 -0.80
N VAL A 74 0.50 -13.37 -1.44
CA VAL A 74 0.25 -13.78 -2.82
C VAL A 74 -0.55 -15.08 -2.78
N ALA A 75 -1.75 -15.08 -3.36
CA ALA A 75 -2.65 -16.22 -3.37
C ALA A 75 -3.17 -16.48 -4.79
N GLY A 76 -2.46 -17.34 -5.54
CA GLY A 76 -2.79 -17.61 -6.94
C GLY A 76 -2.60 -16.37 -7.81
N ASP A 77 -3.68 -15.89 -8.40
CA ASP A 77 -3.76 -14.67 -9.21
C ASP A 77 -4.05 -13.40 -8.38
N ARG A 78 -4.06 -13.51 -7.05
CA ARG A 78 -4.44 -12.41 -6.15
C ARG A 78 -3.28 -11.88 -5.32
N LEU A 79 -3.29 -10.56 -5.13
CA LEU A 79 -2.56 -9.87 -4.08
C LEU A 79 -3.54 -9.52 -2.96
N GLN A 80 -3.40 -10.20 -1.83
CA GLN A 80 -4.25 -10.01 -0.67
C GLN A 80 -3.54 -9.19 0.39
N LEU A 81 -4.14 -8.09 0.82
CA LEU A 81 -3.64 -7.32 1.95
C LEU A 81 -4.41 -7.70 3.20
N ALA A 82 -3.77 -8.46 4.07
CA ALA A 82 -4.25 -8.74 5.41
C ALA A 82 -4.00 -7.53 6.30
N VAL A 83 -5.04 -7.00 6.92
CA VAL A 83 -4.96 -5.83 7.81
C VAL A 83 -5.45 -6.21 9.20
N THR A 84 -4.61 -5.99 10.20
CA THR A 84 -4.99 -6.06 11.61
C THR A 84 -5.34 -4.66 12.11
N ARG A 85 -6.44 -4.55 12.86
CA ARG A 85 -6.88 -3.31 13.50
C ARG A 85 -7.71 -3.62 14.74
N PRO A 86 -7.70 -2.77 15.77
CA PRO A 86 -8.60 -2.88 16.90
C PRO A 86 -10.08 -2.83 16.47
N GLU A 87 -10.98 -3.26 17.34
CA GLU A 87 -12.41 -3.03 17.18
C GLU A 87 -12.66 -1.51 17.03
N PRO A 88 -13.43 -1.07 16.02
CA PRO A 88 -13.73 0.34 15.86
C PRO A 88 -14.55 0.86 17.04
N PRO A 89 -14.31 2.11 17.49
CA PRO A 89 -15.17 2.76 18.47
C PRO A 89 -16.60 2.92 17.93
N PRO A 90 -17.62 3.05 18.81
CA PRO A 90 -19.01 3.28 18.39
C PRO A 90 -19.19 4.55 17.54
N GLU A 91 -18.36 5.56 17.78
CA GLU A 91 -18.41 6.86 17.12
C GLU A 91 -17.23 7.00 16.16
N CYS A 92 -17.53 7.31 14.90
CA CYS A 92 -16.54 7.48 13.84
C CYS A 92 -16.50 8.93 13.37
N PHE A 93 -15.59 9.71 13.95
CA PHE A 93 -15.47 11.13 13.62
C PHE A 93 -14.81 11.37 12.26
N ALA A 94 -13.86 10.52 11.87
CA ALA A 94 -13.25 10.52 10.56
C ALA A 94 -12.72 9.12 10.22
N PRO A 95 -12.63 8.75 8.93
CA PRO A 95 -12.03 7.51 8.53
C PRO A 95 -10.49 7.58 8.60
N ASP A 96 -9.87 6.58 9.19
CA ASP A 96 -8.45 6.28 9.07
C ASP A 96 -8.11 5.78 7.67
N ARG A 97 -6.88 6.06 7.25
CA ARG A 97 -6.34 5.62 5.97
C ARG A 97 -4.95 5.08 6.18
N MET A 98 -4.54 4.16 5.31
CA MET A 98 -3.24 3.53 5.37
C MET A 98 -2.52 3.60 4.04
N THR A 99 -1.20 3.61 4.10
CA THR A 99 -0.32 3.30 2.97
C THR A 99 0.59 2.15 3.38
N ALA A 100 0.72 1.15 2.51
CA ALA A 100 1.62 0.04 2.64
C ALA A 100 2.42 -0.14 1.35
N VAL A 101 3.72 -0.40 1.48
CA VAL A 101 4.63 -0.59 0.35
C VAL A 101 5.47 -1.82 0.60
N PHE A 102 5.40 -2.76 -0.34
CA PHE A 102 6.09 -4.04 -0.27
C PHE A 102 7.02 -4.17 -1.46
N GLU A 103 8.25 -4.60 -1.20
CA GLU A 103 9.11 -5.11 -2.26
C GLU A 103 8.88 -6.61 -2.36
N VAL A 104 8.56 -7.10 -3.55
CA VAL A 104 8.20 -8.49 -3.80
C VAL A 104 9.05 -9.02 -4.96
N PRO A 105 9.63 -10.23 -4.87
CA PRO A 105 10.34 -10.84 -5.98
C PRO A 105 9.47 -10.91 -7.25
N ARG A 106 10.03 -10.54 -8.40
CA ARG A 106 9.30 -10.50 -9.69
C ARG A 106 8.55 -11.78 -10.01
N GLY A 107 9.16 -12.94 -9.75
CA GLY A 107 8.58 -14.25 -10.04
C GLY A 107 7.41 -14.64 -9.13
N GLN A 108 7.14 -13.88 -8.07
CA GLN A 108 6.03 -14.15 -7.15
C GLN A 108 4.78 -13.32 -7.47
N VAL A 109 4.88 -12.24 -8.25
CA VAL A 109 3.72 -11.39 -8.53
C VAL A 109 3.05 -11.80 -9.84
N PRO A 110 1.74 -12.09 -9.84
CA PRO A 110 0.99 -12.39 -11.05
C PRO A 110 1.13 -11.29 -12.11
N GLY A 111 0.91 -11.64 -13.39
CA GLY A 111 0.99 -10.68 -14.49
C GLY A 111 0.00 -9.52 -14.32
N ALA A 112 -1.26 -9.86 -14.03
CA ALA A 112 -2.36 -8.95 -13.76
C ALA A 112 -3.08 -9.39 -12.47
N PRO A 113 -2.56 -9.02 -11.29
CA PRO A 113 -3.12 -9.49 -10.03
C PRO A 113 -4.46 -8.81 -9.71
N GLU A 114 -5.40 -9.57 -9.17
CA GLU A 114 -6.55 -8.99 -8.48
C GLU A 114 -6.12 -8.51 -7.09
N PHE A 115 -6.48 -7.27 -6.74
CA PHE A 115 -6.23 -6.73 -5.41
C PHE A 115 -7.42 -6.99 -4.51
N ARG A 116 -7.17 -7.57 -3.33
CA ARG A 116 -8.21 -7.83 -2.33
C ARG A 116 -7.77 -7.46 -0.91
N LEU A 117 -8.51 -6.57 -0.28
CA LEU A 117 -8.38 -6.32 1.14
C LEU A 117 -9.01 -7.49 1.92
N VAL A 118 -8.29 -8.07 2.87
CA VAL A 118 -8.81 -9.10 3.77
C VAL A 118 -8.62 -8.63 5.22
N GLY A 119 -9.71 -8.59 5.98
CA GLY A 119 -9.65 -8.22 7.39
C GLY A 119 -9.06 -9.37 8.20
N GLN A 120 -8.09 -9.07 9.06
CA GLN A 120 -7.66 -9.97 10.13
C GLN A 120 -8.03 -9.34 11.47
N ARG A 121 -8.69 -10.14 12.31
CA ARG A 121 -9.09 -9.76 13.66
C ARG A 121 -7.88 -9.78 14.59
#